data_AF-A0A642PY66-F1
#
_entry.id   AF-A0A642PY66-F1
#
_cell.length_a   1.000
_cell.length_b   1.000
_cell.length_c   1.000
_cell.angle_alpha   90.00
_cell.angle_beta   90.00
_cell.angle_gamma   90.00
#
_symmetry.space_group_name_H-M   'P 1'
#
loop_
_entity.id
_entity.type
_entity.pdbx_description
1 polymer ?
#
loop_
_entity_poly.entity_id
_entity_poly.type
_entity_poly.pdbx_seq_one_letter_code
_entity_poly.pdbx_strand_id
1 'polypeptide(L)'
;MEKVEIKKLIEQCLNYFYESGYAKGTIDYYKCLWTKGILQYMSDKGIDMYTPDVGAKFIESTQHQDMSNHECERIRSIHALNDIMTVGYIRKQCVRAAFYPLDGAIGKQMEKLVLHLISLRRGKNTLKHYRSCLGNFLYYLDMIGVQNIKQITEEHVIRFLSSQQLNREKTLSIIRCLFLFW
;
A
#
# COMPACT_ATOMS: atom_id res chain seq x y z
N MET A 1 -5.96 -7.44 28.59
CA MET A 1 -5.09 -7.30 27.40
C MET A 1 -3.89 -8.18 27.61
N GLU A 2 -3.64 -9.11 26.69
CA GLU A 2 -2.44 -9.96 26.73
C GLU A 2 -1.20 -9.06 26.62
N LYS A 3 -0.13 -9.40 27.35
CA LYS A 3 1.13 -8.66 27.34
C LYS A 3 2.25 -9.68 27.23
N VAL A 4 3.16 -9.48 26.29
CA VAL A 4 4.24 -10.43 26.00
C VAL A 4 5.55 -9.66 26.02
N GLU A 5 6.61 -10.27 26.55
CA GLU A 5 7.96 -9.71 26.45
C GLU A 5 8.33 -9.52 24.97
N ILE A 6 8.76 -8.31 24.59
CA ILE A 6 8.98 -7.97 23.18
C ILE A 6 10.00 -8.89 22.50
N LYS A 7 11.04 -9.33 23.22
CA LYS A 7 12.05 -10.26 22.69
C LYS A 7 11.44 -11.62 22.34
N LYS A 8 10.60 -12.15 23.24
CA LYS A 8 9.87 -13.40 23.01
C LYS A 8 8.91 -13.28 21.83
N LEU A 9 8.22 -12.15 21.69
CA LEU A 9 7.32 -11.90 20.56
C LEU A 9 8.09 -11.82 19.22
N ILE A 10 9.25 -11.16 19.21
CA ILE A 10 10.14 -11.12 18.04
C ILE A 10 10.58 -12.54 17.65
N GLU A 11 11.02 -13.36 18.61
CA GLU A 11 11.40 -14.75 18.34
C GLU A 11 10.24 -15.57 17.75
N GLN A 12 9.02 -15.42 18.27
CA GLN A 12 7.83 -16.06 17.71
C GLN A 12 7.57 -15.64 16.26
N CYS A 13 7.68 -14.34 15.95
CA CYS A 13 7.55 -13.87 14.57
C CYS A 13 8.66 -14.42 13.65
N LEU A 14 9.91 -14.48 14.13
CA LEU A 14 11.03 -15.00 13.33
C LEU A 14 10.86 -16.49 13.04
N ASN A 15 10.41 -17.27 14.03
CA ASN A 15 10.09 -18.69 13.84
C ASN A 15 8.97 -18.87 12.81
N TYR A 16 7.90 -18.07 12.91
CA TYR A 16 6.82 -18.10 11.92
C TYR A 16 7.33 -17.82 10.49
N PHE A 17 8.20 -16.81 10.32
CA PHE A 17 8.77 -16.51 8.99
C PHE A 17 9.63 -17.66 8.46
N TYR A 18 10.43 -18.28 9.32
CA TYR A 18 11.26 -19.42 8.96
C TYR A 18 10.41 -20.62 8.51
N GLU A 19 9.41 -20.99 9.31
CA GLU A 19 8.46 -22.09 9.01
C GLU A 19 7.62 -21.81 7.76
N SER A 20 7.29 -20.54 7.50
CA SER A 20 6.54 -20.11 6.32
C SER A 20 7.41 -19.99 5.05
N GLY A 21 8.70 -20.29 5.12
CA GLY A 21 9.61 -20.30 3.97
C GLY A 21 10.04 -18.91 3.46
N TYR A 22 10.05 -17.90 4.31
CA TYR A 22 10.55 -16.57 3.93
C TYR A 22 12.06 -16.62 3.64
N ALA A 23 12.52 -15.82 2.68
CA ALA A 23 13.94 -15.71 2.37
C ALA A 23 14.72 -15.14 3.56
N LYS A 24 15.92 -15.66 3.81
CA LYS A 24 16.80 -15.24 4.91
C LYS A 24 17.00 -13.72 4.96
N GLY A 25 17.25 -13.08 3.82
CA GLY A 25 17.41 -11.63 3.74
C GLY A 25 16.16 -10.85 4.19
N THR A 26 14.96 -11.38 3.95
CA THR A 26 13.71 -10.78 4.45
C THR A 26 13.59 -10.94 5.96
N ILE A 27 13.93 -12.11 6.49
CA ILE A 27 13.92 -12.37 7.94
C ILE A 27 14.90 -11.42 8.66
N ASP A 28 16.13 -11.30 8.14
CA ASP A 28 17.17 -10.40 8.67
C ASP A 28 16.73 -8.94 8.61
N TYR A 29 16.02 -8.56 7.54
CA TYR A 29 15.47 -7.21 7.40
C TYR A 29 14.40 -6.90 8.46
N TYR A 30 13.43 -7.79 8.66
CA TYR A 30 12.41 -7.60 9.72
C TYR A 30 13.05 -7.55 11.12
N LYS A 31 14.03 -8.41 11.38
CA LYS A 31 14.81 -8.39 12.62
C LYS A 31 15.48 -7.03 12.85
N CYS A 32 16.10 -6.47 11.81
CA CYS A 32 16.70 -5.13 11.85
C CYS A 32 15.67 -4.04 12.14
N LEU A 33 14.51 -4.08 11.47
CA LEU A 33 13.41 -3.12 11.68
C LEU A 33 12.94 -3.10 13.14
N TRP A 34 12.80 -4.26 13.77
CA TRP A 34 12.36 -4.35 15.17
C TRP A 34 13.45 -3.94 16.14
N THR A 35 14.69 -4.41 15.92
CA THR A 35 15.83 -4.13 16.81
C THR A 35 16.13 -2.62 16.86
N LYS A 36 16.17 -1.96 15.70
CA LYS A 36 16.42 -0.51 15.59
C LYS A 36 15.17 0.35 15.73
N GLY A 37 13.99 -0.26 15.83
CA GLY A 37 12.70 0.41 15.84
C GLY A 37 12.04 0.28 17.20
N ILE A 38 11.04 -0.61 17.27
CA ILE A 38 10.20 -0.76 18.47
C ILE A 38 11.00 -1.17 19.71
N LEU A 39 12.05 -1.98 19.57
CA LEU A 39 12.84 -2.43 20.71
C LEU A 39 13.63 -1.27 21.34
N GLN A 40 14.23 -0.41 20.52
CA GLN A 40 14.87 0.82 20.98
C GLN A 40 13.84 1.77 21.62
N TYR A 41 12.70 2.00 20.96
CA TYR A 41 11.63 2.85 21.48
C TYR A 41 11.12 2.42 22.85
N MET A 42 10.93 1.12 23.04
CA MET A 42 10.48 0.54 24.31
C MET A 42 11.55 0.69 25.39
N SER A 43 12.82 0.44 25.06
CA SER A 43 13.96 0.64 25.96
C SER A 43 14.07 2.09 26.43
N ASP A 44 13.95 3.05 25.51
CA ASP A 44 14.05 4.49 25.82
C ASP A 44 12.93 4.96 26.77
N LYS A 45 11.80 4.24 26.79
CA LYS A 45 10.65 4.52 27.65
C LYS A 45 10.55 3.62 28.90
N GLY A 46 11.51 2.73 29.11
CA GLY A 46 11.49 1.76 30.22
C GLY A 46 10.30 0.80 30.15
N ILE A 47 9.89 0.39 28.96
CA ILE A 47 8.77 -0.53 28.72
C ILE A 47 9.33 -1.90 28.36
N ASP A 48 9.08 -2.92 29.18
CA ASP A 48 9.56 -4.29 28.89
C ASP A 48 8.48 -5.16 28.22
N MET A 49 7.22 -4.86 28.47
CA MET A 49 6.07 -5.65 28.04
C MET A 49 5.40 -5.01 26.84
N TYR A 50 5.39 -5.73 25.72
CA TYR A 50 4.70 -5.29 24.50
C TYR A 50 3.19 -5.47 24.64
N THR A 51 2.46 -4.48 24.12
CA THR A 51 1.02 -4.52 23.89
C THR A 51 0.71 -3.87 22.55
N PRO A 52 -0.43 -4.17 21.91
CA PRO A 52 -0.85 -3.49 20.70
C PRO A 52 -0.89 -1.96 20.84
N ASP A 53 -1.19 -1.43 22.03
CA ASP A 53 -1.19 0.01 22.33
C ASP A 53 0.23 0.61 22.27
N VAL A 54 1.25 -0.13 22.72
CA VAL A 54 2.66 0.30 22.58
C VAL A 54 3.04 0.36 21.11
N GLY A 55 2.61 -0.64 20.32
CA GLY A 55 2.77 -0.63 18.86
C GLY A 55 2.10 0.57 18.20
N ALA A 56 0.86 0.89 18.59
CA ALA A 56 0.12 2.04 18.06
C ALA A 56 0.84 3.37 18.35
N LYS A 57 1.30 3.57 19.60
CA LYS A 57 2.06 4.77 19.99
C LYS A 57 3.40 4.90 19.25
N PHE A 58 4.03 3.79 18.91
CA PHE A 58 5.24 3.80 18.09
C PHE A 58 4.94 4.19 16.63
N ILE A 59 3.87 3.64 16.05
CA ILE A 59 3.40 4.02 14.69
C ILE A 59 3.08 5.51 14.64
N GLU A 60 2.31 6.02 15.59
CA GLU A 60 1.98 7.45 15.69
C GLU A 60 3.22 8.33 15.77
N SER A 61 4.24 7.91 16.53
CA SER A 61 5.51 8.66 16.61
C SER A 61 6.34 8.64 15.31
N THR A 62 6.03 7.74 14.39
CA THR A 62 6.75 7.59 13.11
C THR A 62 5.96 8.20 11.95
N GLN A 63 4.66 8.46 12.10
CA GLN A 63 3.79 8.82 10.99
C GLN A 63 3.86 10.32 10.66
N HIS A 64 4.19 10.65 9.42
CA HIS A 64 4.12 12.01 8.88
C HIS A 64 3.63 12.03 7.42
N GLN A 65 3.45 13.21 6.82
CA GLN A 65 2.80 13.35 5.52
C GLN A 65 3.62 12.76 4.35
N ASP A 66 4.95 12.78 4.45
CA ASP A 66 5.88 12.33 3.39
C ASP A 66 6.68 11.08 3.79
N MET A 67 5.98 10.00 4.11
CA MET A 67 6.61 8.74 4.54
C MET A 67 7.39 8.07 3.40
N SER A 68 8.63 7.75 3.68
CA SER A 68 9.45 6.88 2.84
C SER A 68 8.94 5.43 2.84
N ASN A 69 9.35 4.66 1.83
CA ASN A 69 9.06 3.22 1.78
C ASN A 69 9.57 2.48 3.03
N HIS A 70 10.72 2.87 3.54
CA HIS A 70 11.33 2.29 4.74
C HIS A 70 10.46 2.52 5.99
N GLU A 71 9.86 3.70 6.13
CA GLU A 71 8.96 3.99 7.25
C GLU A 71 7.63 3.25 7.12
N CYS A 72 7.11 3.12 5.90
CA CYS A 72 5.96 2.24 5.63
C CYS A 72 6.26 0.77 5.98
N GLU A 73 7.47 0.29 5.72
CA GLU A 73 7.90 -1.07 6.09
C GLU A 73 8.06 -1.24 7.60
N ARG A 74 8.52 -0.21 8.32
CA ARG A 74 8.47 -0.19 9.79
C ARG A 74 7.05 -0.34 10.31
N ILE A 75 6.08 0.40 9.78
CA ILE A 75 4.67 0.27 10.19
C ILE A 75 4.16 -1.15 9.92
N ARG A 76 4.44 -1.70 8.73
CA ARG A 76 4.07 -3.08 8.38
C ARG A 76 4.69 -4.11 9.32
N SER A 77 5.93 -3.91 9.77
CA SER A 77 6.58 -4.83 10.69
C SER A 77 5.94 -4.82 12.08
N ILE A 78 5.35 -3.70 12.53
CA ILE A 78 4.55 -3.66 13.77
C ILE A 78 3.24 -4.41 13.62
N HIS A 79 2.57 -4.29 12.47
CA HIS A 79 1.36 -5.08 12.22
C HIS A 79 1.64 -6.59 12.26
N ALA A 80 2.80 -7.04 11.78
CA ALA A 80 3.22 -8.44 11.89
C ALA A 80 3.38 -8.90 13.36
N LEU A 81 3.94 -8.06 14.24
CA LEU A 81 4.02 -8.35 15.68
C LEU A 81 2.62 -8.45 16.30
N ASN A 82 1.74 -7.52 15.96
CA ASN A 82 0.36 -7.54 16.44
C ASN A 82 -0.40 -8.78 15.98
N ASP A 83 -0.20 -9.21 14.73
CA ASP A 83 -0.84 -10.40 14.18
C ASP A 83 -0.39 -11.68 14.89
N ILE A 84 0.91 -11.86 15.10
CA ILE A 84 1.41 -13.02 15.86
C ILE A 84 0.88 -13.01 17.29
N MET A 85 0.86 -11.84 17.94
CA MET A 85 0.35 -11.71 19.31
C MET A 85 -1.16 -11.99 19.42
N THR A 86 -1.96 -11.59 18.42
CA THR A 86 -3.43 -11.65 18.52
C THR A 86 -4.04 -12.91 17.94
N VAL A 87 -3.47 -13.43 16.85
CA VAL A 87 -4.04 -14.57 16.11
C VAL A 87 -3.04 -15.71 15.87
N GLY A 88 -1.76 -15.54 16.23
CA GLY A 88 -0.75 -16.59 16.12
C GLY A 88 -0.19 -16.82 14.71
N TYR A 89 -0.60 -16.04 13.72
CA TYR A 89 -0.05 -16.07 12.35
C TYR A 89 -0.07 -14.68 11.73
N ILE A 90 0.86 -14.40 10.81
CA ILE A 90 0.90 -13.09 10.13
C ILE A 90 -0.12 -13.07 9.01
N ARG A 91 -1.09 -12.16 9.09
CA ARG A 91 -2.09 -12.01 8.03
C ARG A 91 -1.38 -11.42 6.82
N LYS A 92 -1.54 -12.08 5.66
CA LYS A 92 -1.17 -11.45 4.39
C LYS A 92 -2.00 -10.18 4.26
N GLN A 93 -1.33 -9.03 4.27
CA GLN A 93 -1.98 -7.74 4.06
C GLN A 93 -2.49 -7.73 2.62
N CYS A 94 -3.69 -8.25 2.42
CA CYS A 94 -4.46 -8.01 1.21
C CYS A 94 -4.79 -6.52 1.26
N VAL A 95 -3.97 -5.70 0.61
CA VAL A 95 -4.45 -4.42 0.11
C VAL A 95 -5.63 -4.81 -0.75
N ARG A 96 -6.85 -4.64 -0.22
CA ARG A 96 -8.06 -4.81 -1.01
C ARG A 96 -7.89 -3.80 -2.11
N ALA A 97 -7.49 -4.27 -3.29
CA ALA A 97 -7.36 -3.41 -4.45
C ALA A 97 -8.73 -2.78 -4.60
N ALA A 98 -8.83 -1.48 -4.30
CA ALA A 98 -10.08 -0.79 -4.40
C ALA A 98 -10.56 -0.99 -5.83
N PHE A 99 -11.70 -1.66 -5.95
CA PHE A 99 -12.28 -1.98 -7.24
C PHE A 99 -13.10 -0.77 -7.64
N TYR A 100 -12.54 0.02 -8.55
CA TYR A 100 -13.22 1.15 -9.15
C TYR A 100 -13.74 0.70 -10.52
N PRO A 101 -15.04 0.39 -10.64
CA PRO A 101 -15.62 0.07 -11.94
C PRO A 101 -15.51 1.29 -12.87
N LEU A 102 -15.32 1.03 -14.16
CA LEU A 102 -15.26 2.08 -15.19
C LEU A 102 -16.67 2.42 -15.67
N ASP A 103 -17.47 2.99 -14.77
CA ASP A 103 -18.86 3.34 -15.01
C ASP A 103 -19.02 4.79 -15.54
N GLY A 104 -20.24 5.14 -15.93
CA GLY A 104 -20.54 6.49 -16.43
C GLY A 104 -19.98 6.80 -17.82
N ALA A 105 -20.15 8.04 -18.27
CA ALA A 105 -19.79 8.45 -19.64
C ALA A 105 -18.28 8.39 -19.88
N ILE A 106 -17.49 8.90 -18.93
CA ILE A 106 -16.02 8.87 -18.99
C ILE A 106 -15.50 7.44 -18.86
N GLY A 107 -16.02 6.65 -17.89
CA GLY A 107 -15.59 5.27 -17.68
C GLY A 107 -15.82 4.38 -18.92
N LYS A 108 -16.95 4.54 -19.62
CA LYS A 108 -17.19 3.87 -20.91
C LYS A 108 -16.14 4.18 -21.97
N GLN A 109 -15.59 5.40 -21.99
CA GLN A 109 -14.51 5.76 -22.93
C GLN A 109 -13.15 5.23 -22.47
N MET A 110 -12.91 5.13 -21.16
CA MET A 110 -11.73 4.46 -20.61
C MET A 110 -11.76 2.94 -20.89
N GLU A 111 -12.93 2.32 -20.82
CA GLU A 111 -13.10 0.88 -21.09
C GLU A 111 -12.75 0.54 -22.56
N LYS A 112 -12.97 1.46 -23.51
CA LYS A 112 -12.53 1.29 -24.90
C LYS A 112 -11.01 1.11 -25.02
N LEU A 113 -10.22 1.86 -24.24
CA LEU A 113 -8.77 1.67 -24.20
C LEU A 113 -8.44 0.28 -23.63
N VAL A 114 -9.11 -0.15 -22.57
CA VAL A 114 -8.88 -1.47 -21.96
C VAL A 114 -9.18 -2.59 -22.97
N LEU A 115 -10.30 -2.49 -23.70
CA LEU A 115 -10.66 -3.43 -24.77
C LEU A 115 -9.65 -3.41 -25.92
N HIS A 116 -9.15 -2.23 -26.30
CA HIS A 116 -8.06 -2.11 -27.27
C HIS A 116 -6.79 -2.83 -26.79
N LEU A 117 -6.38 -2.64 -25.54
CA LEU A 117 -5.21 -3.34 -24.97
C LEU A 117 -5.40 -4.86 -24.88
N ILE A 118 -6.63 -5.34 -24.67
CA ILE A 118 -6.98 -6.77 -24.74
C ILE A 118 -6.78 -7.30 -26.17
N SER A 119 -7.24 -6.55 -27.19
CA SER A 119 -7.05 -6.93 -28.59
C SER A 119 -5.56 -7.02 -28.98
N LEU A 120 -4.72 -6.18 -28.38
CA LEU A 120 -3.26 -6.23 -28.49
C LEU A 120 -2.58 -7.33 -27.66
N ARG A 121 -3.37 -8.23 -27.05
CA ARG A 121 -2.89 -9.35 -26.22
C ARG A 121 -1.97 -8.93 -25.07
N ARG A 122 -2.22 -7.75 -24.46
CA ARG A 122 -1.46 -7.32 -23.28
C ARG A 122 -1.66 -8.28 -22.11
N GLY A 123 -0.60 -8.46 -21.32
CA GLY A 123 -0.60 -9.39 -20.19
C GLY A 123 -1.64 -9.03 -19.12
N LYS A 124 -2.17 -10.04 -18.43
CA LYS A 124 -3.21 -9.89 -17.39
C LYS A 124 -2.83 -8.90 -16.30
N ASN A 125 -1.57 -8.90 -15.87
CA ASN A 125 -1.07 -7.96 -14.86
C ASN A 125 -1.05 -6.52 -15.37
N THR A 126 -0.67 -6.30 -16.63
CA THR A 126 -0.71 -4.98 -17.27
C THR A 126 -2.16 -4.47 -17.32
N LEU A 127 -3.10 -5.29 -17.79
CA LEU A 127 -4.51 -4.93 -17.86
C LEU A 127 -5.09 -4.59 -16.48
N LYS A 128 -4.71 -5.34 -15.44
CA LYS A 128 -5.10 -5.06 -14.05
C LYS A 128 -4.60 -3.68 -13.61
N HIS A 129 -3.34 -3.34 -13.90
CA HIS A 129 -2.78 -2.03 -13.57
C HIS A 129 -3.48 -0.88 -14.31
N TYR A 130 -3.77 -1.06 -15.61
CA TYR A 130 -4.55 -0.09 -16.37
C TYR A 130 -5.93 0.12 -15.74
N ARG A 131 -6.70 -0.95 -15.47
CA ARG A 131 -8.02 -0.83 -14.84
C ARG A 131 -7.96 -0.11 -13.49
N SER A 132 -7.04 -0.49 -12.61
CA SER A 132 -6.89 0.17 -11.31
C SER A 132 -6.52 1.65 -11.43
N CYS A 133 -5.59 2.00 -12.33
CA CYS A 133 -5.18 3.39 -12.56
C CYS A 133 -6.32 4.23 -13.11
N LEU A 134 -7.01 3.73 -14.14
CA LEU A 134 -8.13 4.41 -14.79
C LEU A 134 -9.30 4.59 -13.83
N GLY A 135 -9.62 3.57 -13.04
CA GLY A 135 -10.70 3.66 -12.07
C GLY A 135 -10.40 4.63 -10.92
N ASN A 136 -9.15 4.68 -10.43
CA ASN A 136 -8.71 5.72 -9.48
C ASN A 136 -8.86 7.13 -10.07
N PHE A 137 -8.49 7.31 -11.34
CA PHE A 137 -8.59 8.61 -12.01
C PHE A 137 -10.05 9.01 -12.24
N LEU A 138 -10.90 8.07 -12.66
CA LEU A 138 -12.34 8.30 -12.80
C LEU A 138 -12.97 8.71 -11.48
N TYR A 139 -12.68 7.99 -10.40
CA TYR A 139 -13.17 8.34 -9.06
C TYR A 139 -12.74 9.76 -8.65
N TYR A 140 -11.50 10.15 -8.93
CA TYR A 140 -11.03 11.51 -8.70
C TYR A 140 -11.81 12.54 -9.52
N LEU A 141 -12.06 12.28 -10.81
CA LEU A 141 -12.84 13.17 -11.69
C LEU A 141 -14.29 13.32 -11.21
N ASP A 142 -14.93 12.22 -10.80
CA ASP A 142 -16.28 12.23 -10.25
C ASP A 142 -16.35 13.04 -8.95
N MET A 143 -15.35 12.90 -8.07
CA MET A 143 -15.24 13.65 -6.81
C MET A 143 -15.15 15.17 -7.02
N ILE A 144 -14.55 15.62 -8.12
CA ILE A 144 -14.46 17.04 -8.48
C ILE A 144 -15.58 17.48 -9.43
N GLY A 145 -16.55 16.62 -9.73
CA GLY A 145 -17.72 16.93 -10.53
C GLY A 145 -17.50 16.96 -12.05
N VAL A 146 -16.41 16.37 -12.56
CA VAL A 146 -16.12 16.29 -13.99
C VAL A 146 -16.90 15.14 -14.62
N GLN A 147 -17.89 15.45 -15.46
CA GLN A 147 -18.81 14.46 -16.03
C GLN A 147 -18.55 14.17 -17.52
N ASN A 148 -17.74 15.00 -18.18
CA ASN A 148 -17.41 14.86 -19.60
C ASN A 148 -15.89 14.96 -19.85
N ILE A 149 -15.38 14.20 -20.83
CA ILE A 149 -13.98 14.25 -21.25
C ILE A 149 -13.53 15.67 -21.62
N LYS A 150 -14.39 16.45 -22.27
CA LYS A 150 -14.06 17.83 -22.68
C LYS A 150 -13.83 18.79 -21.50
N GLN A 151 -14.29 18.43 -20.30
CA GLN A 151 -14.09 19.20 -19.08
C GLN A 151 -12.78 18.83 -18.37
N ILE A 152 -12.07 17.79 -18.84
CA ILE A 152 -10.79 17.40 -18.25
C ILE A 152 -9.72 18.38 -18.72
N THR A 153 -9.13 19.10 -17.77
CA THR A 153 -8.04 20.05 -18.00
C THR A 153 -6.71 19.45 -17.55
N GLU A 154 -5.60 20.04 -18.02
CA GLU A 154 -4.26 19.67 -17.58
C GLU A 154 -4.08 19.81 -16.07
N GLU A 155 -4.72 20.82 -15.46
CA GLU A 155 -4.68 21.04 -14.01
C GLU A 155 -5.27 19.85 -13.24
N HIS A 156 -6.39 19.27 -13.71
CA HIS A 156 -6.96 18.08 -13.11
C HIS A 156 -5.98 16.91 -13.13
N VAL A 157 -5.24 16.73 -14.23
CA VAL A 157 -4.25 15.67 -14.39
C VAL A 157 -3.04 15.90 -13.47
N ILE A 158 -2.51 17.12 -13.44
CA ILE A 158 -1.37 17.49 -12.58
C ILE A 158 -1.72 17.27 -11.11
N ARG A 159 -2.90 17.71 -10.68
CA ARG A 159 -3.37 17.56 -9.30
C ARG A 159 -3.56 16.08 -8.93
N PHE A 160 -4.15 15.28 -9.81
CA PHE A 160 -4.25 13.84 -9.63
C PHE A 160 -2.88 13.15 -9.51
N LEU A 161 -1.93 13.49 -10.38
CA LEU A 161 -0.59 12.89 -10.35
C LEU A 161 0.21 13.30 -9.12
N SER A 162 -0.01 14.52 -8.62
CA SER A 162 0.61 15.02 -7.39
C SER A 162 0.06 14.35 -6.13
N SER A 163 -1.17 13.84 -6.15
CA SER A 163 -1.72 13.07 -5.03
C SER A 163 -1.26 11.60 -5.00
N GLN A 164 -0.56 11.11 -6.03
CA GLN A 164 -0.06 9.73 -6.07
C GLN A 164 1.30 9.60 -5.39
N GLN A 165 1.34 9.02 -4.19
CA GLN A 165 2.59 8.77 -3.47
C GLN A 165 3.39 7.57 -4.02
N LEU A 166 2.72 6.60 -4.66
CA LEU A 166 3.34 5.37 -5.17
C LEU A 166 3.08 5.21 -6.68
N ASN A 167 4.07 4.68 -7.41
CA ASN A 167 3.97 4.35 -8.84
C ASN A 167 3.65 5.55 -9.77
N ARG A 168 3.97 6.79 -9.38
CA ARG A 168 3.69 8.02 -10.17
C ARG A 168 4.09 7.92 -11.64
N GLU A 169 5.26 7.36 -11.95
CA GLU A 169 5.73 7.19 -13.34
C GLU A 169 4.84 6.25 -14.16
N LYS A 170 4.42 5.14 -13.56
CA LYS A 170 3.53 4.17 -14.22
C LYS A 170 2.14 4.77 -14.41
N THR A 171 1.63 5.48 -13.41
CA THR A 171 0.37 6.23 -13.50
C THR A 171 0.44 7.26 -14.62
N LEU A 172 1.49 8.08 -14.68
CA LEU A 172 1.70 9.07 -15.73
C LEU A 172 1.72 8.41 -17.13
N SER A 173 2.41 7.29 -17.28
CA SER A 173 2.45 6.55 -18.54
C SER A 173 1.06 6.06 -18.99
N ILE A 174 0.26 5.52 -18.06
CA ILE A 174 -1.11 5.07 -18.34
C ILE A 174 -2.01 6.25 -18.71
N ILE A 175 -1.94 7.34 -17.94
CA ILE A 175 -2.74 8.55 -18.20
C ILE A 175 -2.37 9.17 -19.55
N ARG A 176 -1.07 9.25 -19.89
CA ARG A 176 -0.63 9.68 -21.23
C ARG A 176 -1.19 8.77 -22.32
N CYS A 177 -1.11 7.46 -22.14
CA CYS A 177 -1.67 6.51 -23.10
C CYS A 177 -3.19 6.68 -23.29
N LEU A 178 -3.92 7.03 -22.23
CA LEU A 178 -5.34 7.35 -22.30
C LEU A 178 -5.61 8.58 -23.17
N PHE A 179 -4.92 9.70 -22.90
CA PHE A 179 -5.12 10.93 -23.68
C PHE A 179 -4.62 10.84 -25.12
N LEU A 180 -3.67 9.95 -25.42
CA LEU A 180 -3.25 9.67 -26.80
C LEU A 180 -4.26 8.79 -27.56
N PHE A 181 -5.08 8.03 -26.84
CA PHE A 181 -6.10 7.16 -27.43
C PHE A 181 -7.43 7.89 -27.69
N TRP A 182 -7.72 8.95 -26.93
CA TRP A 182 -8.86 9.84 -27.12
C TRP A 182 -8.56 10.91 -28.17
#